data_AF-A0A255ZSR1-F1
#
_entry.id   AF-A0A255ZSR1-F1
#
_cell.length_a   1.000
_cell.length_b   1.000
_cell.length_c   1.000
_cell.angle_alpha   90.00
_cell.angle_beta   90.00
_cell.angle_gamma   90.00
#
_symmetry.space_group_name_H-M   'P 1'
#
loop_
_entity.id
_entity.type
_entity.pdbx_description
1 polymer ?
#
loop_
_entity_poly.entity_id
_entity_poly.type
_entity_poly.pdbx_seq_one_letter_code
_entity_poly.pdbx_strand_id
1 'polypeptide(L)'
;MKKILFLLLIANAMFANAQSLSGLRNERAFKDYVSSEYNLVKNANEADISLVNPNLLSNGDQAELRKFLAAIAMTESGYRSHLATQRSRLSSLEAKYKLSTIPSRQLQDLLIPELNPVIEPIIAVTNGDCEDELQNTLIMNFAAAVLGHLTCSTADITVFAGIICHGAVATVHATADANARIEYKRCIKNQKK
;
A
#
# COMPACT_ATOMS: atom_id res chain seq x y z
N MET A 1 45.58 -5.15 12.25
CA MET A 1 45.04 -4.67 10.95
C MET A 1 44.27 -5.73 10.15
N LYS A 2 44.58 -7.05 10.24
CA LYS A 2 43.86 -8.11 9.51
C LYS A 2 42.38 -8.31 9.89
N LYS A 3 41.93 -7.89 11.08
CA LYS A 3 40.54 -8.08 11.55
C LYS A 3 39.53 -7.11 10.92
N ILE A 4 39.96 -5.94 10.45
CA ILE A 4 39.07 -4.93 9.83
C ILE A 4 38.72 -5.33 8.39
N LEU A 5 39.65 -5.98 7.68
CA LEU A 5 39.43 -6.43 6.30
C LEU A 5 38.37 -7.55 6.20
N PHE A 6 38.28 -8.41 7.22
CA PHE A 6 37.30 -9.51 7.26
C PHE A 6 35.86 -9.02 7.49
N LEU A 7 35.68 -7.93 8.25
CA LEU A 7 34.37 -7.30 8.47
C LEU A 7 33.84 -6.60 7.20
N LEU A 8 34.73 -6.00 6.40
CA LEU A 8 34.36 -5.41 5.10
C LEU A 8 33.98 -6.45 4.04
N LEU A 9 34.55 -7.65 4.08
CA LEU A 9 34.22 -8.74 3.15
C LEU A 9 32.86 -9.39 3.47
N ILE A 10 32.49 -9.51 4.74
CA ILE A 10 31.17 -10.04 5.15
C ILE A 10 30.05 -9.04 4.84
N ALA A 11 30.30 -7.74 4.99
CA ALA A 11 29.33 -6.71 4.63
C ALA A 11 29.00 -6.71 3.13
N ASN A 12 29.99 -6.91 2.24
CA ASN A 12 29.76 -6.93 0.80
C ASN A 12 28.98 -8.17 0.29
N ALA A 13 29.04 -9.30 1.01
CA ALA A 13 28.30 -10.51 0.62
C ALA A 13 26.78 -10.41 0.86
N MET A 14 26.32 -9.51 1.73
CA MET A 14 24.89 -9.34 2.03
C MET A 14 24.16 -8.41 1.05
N PHE A 15 24.87 -7.62 0.25
CA PHE A 15 24.28 -6.72 -0.74
C PHE A 15 24.18 -7.32 -2.16
N ALA A 16 24.74 -8.51 -2.39
CA ALA A 16 24.92 -9.06 -3.73
C ALA A 16 23.71 -9.83 -4.31
N ASN A 17 22.57 -9.90 -3.62
CA ASN A 17 21.42 -10.71 -4.08
C ASN A 17 20.05 -10.01 -3.92
N ALA A 18 19.97 -8.68 -4.08
CA ALA A 18 18.67 -8.08 -4.37
C ALA A 18 18.25 -8.59 -5.76
N GLN A 19 17.29 -9.52 -5.81
CA GLN A 19 16.69 -9.88 -7.09
C GLN A 19 16.06 -8.62 -7.68
N SER A 20 16.34 -8.37 -8.96
CA SER A 20 15.59 -7.39 -9.74
C SER A 20 14.09 -7.57 -9.46
N LEU A 21 13.35 -6.46 -9.33
CA LEU A 21 11.90 -6.49 -9.15
C LEU A 21 11.17 -7.10 -10.35
N SER A 22 11.89 -7.39 -11.45
CA SER A 22 11.41 -8.21 -12.56
C SER A 22 10.90 -9.57 -12.04
N GLY A 23 9.59 -9.72 -11.95
CA GLY A 23 8.92 -10.92 -11.47
C GLY A 23 8.04 -10.71 -10.24
N LEU A 24 8.12 -9.54 -9.58
CA LEU A 24 7.29 -9.19 -8.42
C LEU A 24 5.79 -9.38 -8.72
N ARG A 25 5.33 -8.92 -9.90
CA ARG A 25 3.94 -9.10 -10.36
C ARG A 25 3.50 -10.54 -10.51
N ASN A 26 4.43 -11.49 -10.61
CA ASN A 26 4.12 -12.91 -10.72
C ASN A 26 4.10 -13.62 -9.36
N GLU A 27 4.63 -12.98 -8.31
CA GLU A 27 4.64 -13.54 -6.97
C GLU A 27 3.22 -13.57 -6.39
N ARG A 28 2.80 -14.75 -5.93
CA ARG A 28 1.50 -14.91 -5.27
C ARG A 28 1.36 -13.98 -4.07
N ALA A 29 2.40 -13.87 -3.24
CA ALA A 29 2.36 -13.01 -2.06
C ALA A 29 2.12 -11.53 -2.40
N PHE A 30 2.68 -11.06 -3.52
CA PHE A 30 2.45 -9.69 -4.00
C PHE A 30 1.03 -9.52 -4.53
N LYS A 31 0.55 -10.42 -5.39
CA LYS A 31 -0.84 -10.38 -5.90
C LYS A 31 -1.87 -10.41 -4.77
N ASP A 32 -1.66 -11.30 -3.80
CA ASP A 32 -2.54 -11.45 -2.64
C ASP A 32 -2.50 -10.21 -1.74
N TYR A 33 -1.31 -9.62 -1.53
CA TYR A 33 -1.16 -8.37 -0.80
C TYR A 33 -1.93 -7.25 -1.49
N VAL A 34 -1.71 -7.06 -2.79
CA VAL A 34 -2.34 -6.00 -3.59
C VAL A 34 -3.85 -6.15 -3.61
N SER A 35 -4.35 -7.34 -3.93
CA SER A 35 -5.78 -7.64 -3.96
C SER A 35 -6.43 -7.43 -2.59
N SER A 36 -5.76 -7.81 -1.50
CA SER A 36 -6.30 -7.63 -0.15
C SER A 36 -6.40 -6.17 0.26
N GLU A 37 -5.39 -5.34 0.00
CA GLU A 37 -5.45 -3.89 0.28
C GLU A 37 -6.48 -3.20 -0.61
N TYR A 38 -6.49 -3.54 -1.91
CA TYR A 38 -7.46 -2.98 -2.84
C TYR A 38 -8.89 -3.28 -2.39
N ASN A 39 -9.16 -4.52 -1.97
CA ASN A 39 -10.49 -4.89 -1.48
C ASN A 39 -10.84 -4.22 -0.15
N LEU A 40 -9.86 -3.97 0.73
CA LEU A 40 -10.09 -3.20 1.96
C LEU A 40 -10.55 -1.78 1.62
N VAL A 41 -9.82 -1.11 0.74
CA VAL A 41 -10.12 0.27 0.32
C VAL A 41 -11.41 0.35 -0.47
N LYS A 42 -11.61 -0.52 -1.45
CA LYS A 42 -12.82 -0.54 -2.31
C LYS A 42 -14.10 -0.76 -1.51
N ASN A 43 -14.04 -1.58 -0.46
CA ASN A 43 -15.21 -1.89 0.36
C ASN A 43 -15.38 -0.93 1.54
N ALA A 44 -14.45 0.01 1.74
CA ALA A 44 -14.62 1.06 2.73
C ALA A 44 -15.79 1.97 2.34
N ASN A 45 -16.59 2.36 3.32
CA ASN A 45 -17.59 3.41 3.13
C ASN A 45 -16.86 4.74 2.87
N GLU A 46 -16.91 5.22 1.62
CA GLU A 46 -16.24 6.45 1.18
C GLU A 46 -16.62 7.68 2.04
N ALA A 47 -17.89 7.77 2.48
CA ALA A 47 -18.33 8.89 3.32
C ALA A 47 -17.71 8.79 4.72
N ASP A 48 -17.74 7.61 5.34
CA ASP A 48 -17.25 7.42 6.71
C ASP A 48 -15.72 7.50 6.78
N ILE A 49 -15.01 6.92 5.81
CA ILE A 49 -13.53 6.91 5.79
C ILE A 49 -12.97 8.33 5.62
N SER A 50 -13.67 9.21 4.89
CA SER A 50 -13.28 10.62 4.72
C SER A 50 -13.39 11.45 6.02
N LEU A 51 -14.13 10.96 7.01
CA LEU A 51 -14.29 11.60 8.32
C LEU A 51 -13.23 11.12 9.33
N VAL A 52 -12.43 10.12 8.97
CA VAL A 52 -11.30 9.65 9.79
C VAL A 52 -10.15 10.64 9.64
N ASN A 53 -9.64 11.14 10.76
CA ASN A 53 -8.46 11.99 10.76
C ASN A 53 -7.20 11.12 10.87
N PRO A 54 -6.40 10.96 9.80
CA PRO A 54 -5.25 10.07 9.82
C PRO A 54 -4.15 10.50 10.79
N ASN A 55 -4.03 11.81 11.10
CA ASN A 55 -3.05 12.32 12.05
C ASN A 55 -3.44 11.98 13.50
N LEU A 56 -4.73 12.09 13.83
CA LEU A 56 -5.23 11.70 15.14
C LEU A 56 -5.20 10.18 15.30
N LEU A 57 -5.57 9.44 14.25
CA LEU A 57 -5.42 7.99 14.20
C LEU A 57 -3.96 7.59 14.44
N SER A 58 -2.99 8.19 13.72
CA SER A 58 -1.54 7.94 13.88
C SER A 58 -1.01 8.21 15.29
N ASN A 59 -1.70 9.05 16.07
CA ASN A 59 -1.36 9.36 17.46
C ASN A 59 -2.06 8.46 18.49
N GLY A 60 -2.79 7.44 18.02
CA GLY A 60 -3.46 6.45 18.87
C GLY A 60 -4.81 6.87 19.42
N ASP A 61 -5.46 7.86 18.80
CA ASP A 61 -6.82 8.24 19.16
C ASP A 61 -7.80 7.08 18.96
N GLN A 62 -8.43 6.64 20.05
CA GLN A 62 -9.34 5.49 20.05
C GLN A 62 -10.69 5.79 19.39
N ALA A 63 -11.13 7.05 19.35
CA ALA A 63 -12.35 7.43 18.65
C ALA A 63 -12.13 7.36 17.14
N GLU A 64 -10.98 7.83 16.66
CA GLU A 64 -10.60 7.71 15.24
C GLU A 64 -10.40 6.26 14.83
N LEU A 65 -9.78 5.42 15.68
CA LEU A 65 -9.67 3.99 15.41
C LEU A 65 -11.04 3.33 15.23
N ARG A 66 -12.02 3.67 16.09
CA ARG A 66 -13.39 3.14 15.95
C ARG A 66 -14.07 3.61 14.67
N LYS A 67 -13.91 4.88 14.28
CA LYS A 67 -14.45 5.39 13.00
C LYS A 67 -13.82 4.65 11.82
N PHE A 68 -12.51 4.48 11.84
CA PHE A 68 -11.80 3.72 10.81
C PHE A 68 -12.32 2.30 10.69
N LEU A 69 -12.36 1.54 11.79
CA LEU A 69 -12.85 0.16 11.83
C LEU A 69 -14.30 0.04 11.33
N ALA A 70 -15.16 0.99 11.70
CA ALA A 70 -16.53 1.07 11.20
C ALA A 70 -16.58 1.34 9.69
N ALA A 71 -15.77 2.28 9.20
CA ALA A 71 -15.72 2.64 7.78
C ALA A 71 -15.28 1.47 6.90
N ILE A 72 -14.34 0.63 7.36
CA ILE A 72 -13.91 -0.58 6.64
C ILE A 72 -14.76 -1.82 6.94
N ALA A 73 -15.84 -1.66 7.72
CA ALA A 73 -16.72 -2.75 8.16
C ALA A 73 -15.99 -3.94 8.82
N MET A 74 -14.97 -3.66 9.63
CA MET A 74 -14.19 -4.68 10.34
C MET A 74 -14.24 -4.50 11.85
N THR A 75 -14.20 -5.60 12.59
CA THR A 75 -13.89 -5.56 14.02
C THR A 75 -12.39 -5.34 14.22
N GLU A 76 -11.98 -4.90 15.42
CA GLU A 76 -10.57 -4.77 15.74
C GLU A 76 -9.81 -6.11 15.63
N SER A 77 -10.43 -7.23 16.03
CA SER A 77 -9.84 -8.57 15.91
C SER A 77 -9.71 -9.02 14.45
N GLY A 78 -10.71 -8.71 13.61
CA GLY A 78 -10.66 -8.94 12.18
C GLY A 78 -9.55 -8.13 11.52
N TYR A 79 -9.43 -6.86 11.88
CA TYR A 79 -8.39 -5.98 11.37
C TYR A 79 -6.99 -6.42 11.81
N ARG A 80 -6.80 -6.81 13.08
CA ARG A 80 -5.55 -7.43 13.57
C ARG A 80 -5.15 -8.67 12.77
N SER A 81 -6.12 -9.53 12.43
CA SER A 81 -5.89 -10.74 11.63
C SER A 81 -5.50 -10.41 10.19
N HIS A 82 -6.13 -9.38 9.62
CA HIS A 82 -5.77 -8.84 8.32
C HIS A 82 -4.34 -8.29 8.33
N LEU A 83 -3.98 -7.45 9.30
CA LEU A 83 -2.62 -6.89 9.44
C LEU A 83 -1.55 -7.97 9.61
N ALA A 84 -1.80 -8.99 10.43
CA ALA A 84 -0.88 -10.11 10.57
C ALA A 84 -0.62 -10.83 9.23
N THR A 85 -1.67 -11.00 8.42
CA THR A 85 -1.58 -11.59 7.08
C THR A 85 -0.78 -10.70 6.14
N GLN A 86 -1.08 -9.40 6.10
CA GLN A 86 -0.39 -8.42 5.25
C GLN A 86 1.09 -8.31 5.62
N ARG A 87 1.41 -8.29 6.91
CA ARG A 87 2.79 -8.28 7.42
C ARG A 87 3.56 -9.54 7.00
N SER A 88 2.92 -10.71 7.07
CA SER A 88 3.55 -11.96 6.62
C SER A 88 3.91 -11.91 5.13
N ARG A 89 2.98 -11.43 4.28
CA ARG A 89 3.21 -11.23 2.84
C ARG A 89 4.33 -10.23 2.59
N LEU A 90 4.28 -9.07 3.24
CA LEU A 90 5.29 -8.02 3.06
C LEU A 90 6.67 -8.44 3.55
N SER A 91 6.76 -9.17 4.66
CA SER A 91 8.01 -9.75 5.17
C SER A 91 8.61 -10.76 4.19
N SER A 92 7.79 -11.60 3.57
CA SER A 92 8.25 -12.53 2.53
C SER A 92 8.80 -11.79 1.30
N LEU A 93 8.15 -10.71 0.88
CA LEU A 93 8.60 -9.88 -0.23
C LEU A 93 9.88 -9.11 0.15
N GLU A 94 9.95 -8.55 1.35
CA GLU A 94 11.13 -7.84 1.86
C GLU A 94 12.34 -8.77 1.94
N ALA A 95 12.16 -10.00 2.42
CA ALA A 95 13.26 -10.97 2.50
C ALA A 95 13.87 -11.26 1.13
N LYS A 96 13.04 -11.31 0.07
CA LYS A 96 13.42 -11.68 -1.30
C LYS A 96 13.93 -10.50 -2.13
N TYR A 97 13.28 -9.35 -2.04
CA TYR A 97 13.52 -8.19 -2.89
C TYR A 97 14.22 -7.03 -2.20
N LYS A 98 14.35 -7.07 -0.86
CA LYS A 98 14.98 -6.01 -0.06
C LYS A 98 14.36 -4.64 -0.35
N LEU A 99 13.03 -4.58 -0.39
CA LEU A 99 12.27 -3.38 -0.79
C LEU A 99 12.67 -2.16 0.05
N SER A 100 12.92 -2.37 1.35
CA SER A 100 13.36 -1.31 2.28
C SER A 100 14.73 -0.70 1.94
N THR A 101 15.55 -1.38 1.13
CA THR A 101 16.86 -0.88 0.70
C THR A 101 16.80 -0.02 -0.56
N ILE A 102 15.66 -0.03 -1.25
CA ILE A 102 15.43 0.76 -2.47
C ILE A 102 14.91 2.14 -2.06
N PRO A 103 15.51 3.25 -2.53
CA PRO A 103 15.00 4.60 -2.27
C PRO A 103 13.51 4.72 -2.63
N SER A 104 12.71 5.34 -1.74
CA SER A 104 11.24 5.32 -1.87
C SER A 104 10.72 5.77 -3.23
N ARG A 105 11.31 6.84 -3.82
CA ARG A 105 10.96 7.31 -5.17
C ARG A 105 11.23 6.26 -6.24
N GLN A 106 12.41 5.64 -6.20
CA GLN A 106 12.78 4.58 -7.13
C GLN A 106 11.89 3.34 -6.95
N LEU A 107 11.55 2.97 -5.71
CA LEU A 107 10.64 1.87 -5.45
C LEU A 107 9.23 2.15 -5.96
N GLN A 108 8.74 3.40 -5.83
CA GLN A 108 7.46 3.81 -6.42
C GLN A 108 7.44 3.57 -7.93
N ASP A 109 8.45 4.07 -8.63
CA ASP A 109 8.59 3.94 -10.09
C ASP A 109 8.65 2.47 -10.52
N LEU A 110 9.26 1.60 -9.72
CA LEU A 110 9.36 0.17 -9.98
C LEU A 110 8.08 -0.61 -9.64
N LEU A 111 7.26 -0.13 -8.69
CA LEU A 111 6.00 -0.77 -8.32
C LEU A 111 4.90 -0.51 -9.34
N ILE A 112 4.82 0.69 -9.91
CA ILE A 112 3.80 1.09 -10.90
C ILE A 112 3.60 0.05 -12.03
N PRO A 113 4.64 -0.39 -12.77
CA PRO A 113 4.47 -1.36 -13.86
C PRO A 113 4.08 -2.77 -13.36
N GLU A 114 4.35 -3.08 -12.09
CA GLU A 114 4.01 -4.38 -11.49
C GLU A 114 2.58 -4.38 -10.91
N LEU A 115 2.06 -3.22 -10.51
CA LEU A 115 0.70 -3.02 -10.01
C LEU A 115 -0.33 -2.97 -11.13
N ASN A 116 0.03 -2.39 -12.29
CA ASN A 116 -0.91 -2.20 -13.40
C ASN A 116 -1.66 -3.49 -13.80
N PRO A 117 -0.98 -4.64 -14.05
CA PRO A 117 -1.66 -5.88 -14.44
C PRO A 117 -2.53 -6.52 -13.34
N VAL A 118 -2.37 -6.07 -12.08
CA VAL A 118 -3.15 -6.56 -10.94
C VAL A 118 -4.38 -5.70 -10.72
N ILE A 119 -4.28 -4.39 -10.94
CA ILE A 119 -5.37 -3.42 -10.73
C ILE A 119 -6.27 -3.31 -11.96
N GLU A 120 -5.70 -3.37 -13.17
CA GLU A 120 -6.41 -3.22 -14.45
C GLU A 120 -7.63 -4.16 -14.59
N PRO A 121 -7.55 -5.49 -14.31
CA PRO A 121 -8.71 -6.37 -14.42
C PRO A 121 -9.83 -6.05 -13.43
N ILE A 122 -9.56 -5.25 -12.40
CA ILE A 122 -10.53 -4.91 -11.36
C ILE A 122 -11.39 -3.69 -11.77
N ILE A 123 -10.91 -2.90 -12.74
CA ILE A 123 -11.61 -1.76 -13.32
C ILE A 123 -12.10 -2.23 -14.69
N ALA A 124 -13.37 -2.64 -14.81
CA ALA A 124 -13.90 -3.09 -16.10
C ALA A 124 -13.79 -1.96 -17.15
N VAL A 125 -12.86 -2.09 -18.10
CA VAL A 125 -12.45 -0.99 -18.98
C VAL A 125 -13.36 -0.87 -20.21
N THR A 126 -13.84 0.33 -20.46
CA THR A 126 -14.22 0.85 -21.79
C THR A 126 -13.20 1.93 -22.16
N ASN A 127 -12.71 1.94 -23.41
CA ASN A 127 -11.62 2.82 -23.87
C ASN A 127 -11.98 4.32 -23.78
N GLY A 128 -11.19 5.13 -23.06
CA GLY A 128 -11.33 6.59 -22.97
C GLY A 128 -10.25 7.30 -22.12
N ASP A 129 -9.92 8.55 -22.46
CA ASP A 129 -8.84 9.33 -21.80
C ASP A 129 -9.08 9.54 -20.29
N CYS A 130 -10.35 9.68 -19.87
CA CYS A 130 -10.71 9.89 -18.46
C CYS A 130 -10.48 8.63 -17.62
N GLU A 131 -10.78 7.46 -18.19
CA GLU A 131 -10.59 6.15 -17.59
C GLU A 131 -9.10 5.85 -17.42
N ASP A 132 -8.29 6.15 -18.42
CA ASP A 132 -6.82 6.02 -18.35
C ASP A 132 -6.24 6.90 -17.23
N GLU A 133 -6.72 8.15 -17.10
CA GLU A 133 -6.31 9.05 -16.02
C GLU A 133 -6.68 8.51 -14.63
N LEU A 134 -7.91 7.96 -14.49
CA LEU A 134 -8.34 7.31 -13.26
C LEU A 134 -7.46 6.11 -12.91
N GLN A 135 -7.23 5.22 -13.88
CA GLN A 135 -6.43 4.01 -13.68
C GLN A 135 -5.00 4.36 -13.23
N ASN A 136 -4.35 5.31 -13.92
CA ASN A 136 -3.03 5.79 -13.55
C ASN A 136 -3.01 6.37 -12.13
N THR A 137 -4.03 7.15 -11.77
CA THR A 137 -4.13 7.74 -10.41
C THR A 137 -4.26 6.69 -9.33
N LEU A 138 -5.12 5.67 -9.53
CA LEU A 138 -5.28 4.57 -8.59
C LEU A 138 -3.98 3.76 -8.42
N ILE A 139 -3.26 3.49 -9.50
CA ILE A 139 -1.96 2.80 -9.44
C ILE A 139 -0.93 3.61 -8.65
N MET A 140 -0.87 4.93 -8.86
CA MET A 140 0.04 5.81 -8.12
C MET A 140 -0.30 5.86 -6.63
N ASN A 141 -1.59 6.00 -6.29
CA ASN A 141 -2.07 5.96 -4.91
C ASN A 141 -1.70 4.65 -4.23
N PHE A 142 -1.92 3.53 -4.93
CA PHE A 142 -1.58 2.21 -4.42
C PHE A 142 -0.07 2.04 -4.19
N ALA A 143 0.75 2.48 -5.14
CA ALA A 143 2.21 2.45 -5.00
C ALA A 143 2.66 3.27 -3.78
N ALA A 144 2.07 4.44 -3.56
CA ALA A 144 2.33 5.25 -2.36
C ALA A 144 1.87 4.54 -1.07
N ALA A 145 0.74 3.83 -1.10
CA ALA A 145 0.25 3.05 0.04
C ALA A 145 1.19 1.90 0.40
N VAL A 146 1.73 1.17 -0.59
CA VAL A 146 2.74 0.12 -0.35
C VAL A 146 3.97 0.71 0.35
N LEU A 147 4.44 1.87 -0.09
CA LEU A 147 5.55 2.57 0.56
C LEU A 147 5.21 2.96 2.00
N GLY A 148 4.02 3.51 2.24
CA GLY A 148 3.53 3.82 3.57
C GLY A 148 3.56 2.59 4.47
N HIS A 149 3.01 1.47 4.01
CA HIS A 149 3.00 0.21 4.76
C HIS A 149 4.41 -0.35 5.01
N LEU A 150 5.35 -0.19 4.08
CA LEU A 150 6.76 -0.56 4.31
C LEU A 150 7.38 0.26 5.45
N THR A 151 7.07 1.55 5.54
CA THR A 151 7.56 2.39 6.66
C THR A 151 6.93 2.01 8.01
N CYS A 152 5.71 1.49 8.01
CA CYS A 152 5.02 0.99 9.21
C CYS A 152 5.69 -0.25 9.83
N SER A 153 6.58 -0.94 9.11
CA SER A 153 7.31 -2.11 9.63
C SER A 153 8.10 -1.84 10.93
N THR A 154 8.48 -0.58 11.18
CA THR A 154 9.14 -0.15 12.42
C THR A 154 8.15 0.09 13.57
N ALA A 155 6.93 0.55 13.27
CA ALA A 155 5.85 0.75 14.24
C ALA A 155 5.27 -0.59 14.71
N ASP A 156 5.41 -1.62 13.88
CA ASP A 156 4.99 -3.00 14.08
C ASP A 156 5.69 -3.74 15.25
N ILE A 157 6.63 -3.08 15.95
CA ILE A 157 7.21 -3.57 17.22
C ILE A 157 6.13 -3.68 18.30
N THR A 158 5.12 -2.81 18.27
CA THR A 158 3.95 -2.92 19.15
C THR A 158 2.70 -3.16 18.32
N VAL A 159 1.85 -4.10 18.75
CA VAL A 159 0.63 -4.46 18.00
C VAL A 159 -0.30 -3.25 17.84
N PHE A 160 -0.34 -2.35 18.83
CA PHE A 160 -1.14 -1.12 18.76
C PHE A 160 -0.58 -0.09 17.79
N ALA A 161 0.73 0.19 17.80
CA ALA A 161 1.31 1.15 16.86
C ALA A 161 1.25 0.63 15.41
N GLY A 162 1.34 -0.69 15.20
CA GLY A 162 1.08 -1.32 13.91
C GLY A 162 -0.34 -1.04 13.39
N ILE A 163 -1.37 -1.29 14.21
CA ILE A 163 -2.78 -1.00 13.85
C ILE A 163 -2.96 0.44 13.41
N ILE A 164 -2.39 1.34 14.19
CA ILE A 164 -2.50 2.78 13.99
C ILE A 164 -1.81 3.22 12.69
N CYS A 165 -0.56 2.80 12.47
CA CYS A 165 0.19 3.18 11.28
C CYS A 165 -0.48 2.64 10.01
N HIS A 166 -0.84 1.36 10.00
CA HIS A 166 -1.50 0.75 8.85
C HIS A 166 -2.89 1.34 8.62
N GLY A 167 -3.64 1.65 9.68
CA GLY A 167 -4.95 2.32 9.56
C GLY A 167 -4.84 3.72 8.96
N ALA A 168 -3.83 4.49 9.35
CA ALA A 168 -3.58 5.81 8.78
C ALA A 168 -3.24 5.72 7.28
N VAL A 169 -2.37 4.78 6.89
CA VAL A 169 -2.02 4.55 5.47
C VAL A 169 -3.26 4.13 4.67
N ALA A 170 -4.07 3.20 5.19
CA ALA A 170 -5.30 2.76 4.54
C ALA A 170 -6.32 3.91 4.39
N THR A 171 -6.44 4.78 5.40
CA THR A 171 -7.33 5.96 5.35
C THR A 171 -6.90 6.94 4.27
N VAL A 172 -5.60 7.27 4.21
CA VAL A 172 -5.04 8.17 3.19
C VAL A 172 -5.24 7.59 1.79
N HIS A 173 -4.94 6.30 1.62
CA HIS A 173 -5.12 5.59 0.37
C HIS A 173 -6.59 5.61 -0.09
N ALA A 174 -7.53 5.25 0.79
CA ALA A 174 -8.95 5.25 0.47
C ALA A 174 -9.48 6.64 0.11
N THR A 175 -9.02 7.68 0.81
CA THR A 175 -9.40 9.06 0.51
C THR A 175 -8.85 9.51 -0.84
N ALA A 176 -7.60 9.16 -1.15
CA ALA A 176 -6.99 9.48 -2.43
C ALA A 176 -7.73 8.79 -3.60
N ASP A 177 -8.14 7.54 -3.43
CA ASP A 177 -8.92 6.79 -4.41
C ASP A 177 -10.33 7.39 -4.61
N ALA A 178 -11.00 7.80 -3.53
CA ALA A 178 -12.28 8.49 -3.60
C ALA A 178 -12.16 9.81 -4.40
N ASN A 179 -11.09 10.59 -4.17
CA ASN A 179 -10.83 11.82 -4.92
C ASN A 179 -10.60 11.54 -6.42
N ALA A 180 -9.81 10.52 -6.76
CA ALA A 180 -9.59 10.12 -8.14
C ALA A 180 -10.92 9.77 -8.84
N ARG A 181 -11.82 9.06 -8.16
CA ARG A 181 -13.17 8.74 -8.69
C ARG A 181 -14.05 9.98 -8.89
N ILE A 182 -13.92 11.00 -8.03
CA ILE A 182 -14.63 12.28 -8.20
C ILE A 182 -14.11 13.02 -9.42
N GLU A 183 -12.80 13.06 -9.63
CA GLU A 183 -12.16 13.70 -10.79
C GLU A 183 -12.57 13.01 -12.09
N TYR A 184 -12.54 11.68 -12.12
CA TYR A 184 -13.07 10.89 -13.22
C TYR A 184 -14.51 11.27 -13.58
N LYS A 185 -15.42 11.33 -12.58
CA LYS A 185 -16.82 11.74 -12.78
C LYS A 185 -16.94 13.15 -13.37
N ARG A 186 -16.01 14.07 -13.04
CA ARG A 186 -15.97 15.41 -13.63
C ARG A 186 -15.47 15.38 -15.07
N CYS A 187 -14.43 14.59 -15.36
CA CYS A 187 -13.86 14.43 -16.69
C CYS A 187 -14.92 13.93 -17.69
N ILE A 188 -15.61 12.82 -17.39
CA ILE A 188 -16.66 12.26 -18.26
C ILE A 188 -17.84 13.21 -18.45
N LYS A 189 -18.12 14.09 -17.48
CA LYS A 189 -19.19 15.10 -17.58
C LYS A 189 -18.81 16.24 -18.53
N ASN A 190 -17.53 16.59 -18.57
CA ASN A 190 -17.01 17.67 -19.41
C ASN A 190 -16.84 17.23 -20.88
N GLN A 191 -16.57 15.94 -21.14
CA GLN A 191 -16.52 15.40 -22.50
C GLN A 191 -17.89 15.30 -23.21
N LYS A 192 -19.00 15.42 -22.46
CA LYS A 192 -20.38 15.38 -23.00
C LYS A 192 -20.95 16.75 -23.37
N LYS A 193 -20.16 17.82 -23.23
CA LYS A 193 -20.53 19.20 -23.58
C LYS A 193 -19.87 19.60 -24.88
#